data_AF-A0AAJ2JWC7-F1
#
_entry.id   AF-A0AAJ2JWC7-F1
#
_cell.length_a   1.000
_cell.length_b   1.000
_cell.length_c   1.000
_cell.angle_alpha   90.00
_cell.angle_beta   90.00
_cell.angle_gamma   90.00
#
_symmetry.space_group_name_H-M   'P 1'
#
loop_
_entity.id
_entity.type
_entity.pdbx_description
1 polymer ?
#
loop_
_entity_poly.entity_id
_entity_poly.type
_entity_poly.pdbx_seq_one_letter_code
_entity_poly.pdbx_strand_id
1 'polypeptide(L)'
;MIRLIPMKIGERTVLGVEVLLPKTTLLSISTDKGYIMCGALDVGLLNTKLHDRGIIAGRAVGVRTLEQLLEAPLESITHEAERLGITVGMKGSDALNLMF
;
A
#
# COMPACT_ATOMS: atom_id res chain seq x y z
N MET A 1 10.16 0.37 -17.69
CA MET A 1 11.08 -0.35 -16.78
C MET A 1 10.27 -0.79 -15.56
N ILE A 2 10.54 -1.99 -15.05
CA ILE A 2 9.92 -2.51 -13.81
C ILE A 2 11.06 -2.84 -12.84
N ARG A 3 10.91 -2.48 -11.57
CA ARG A 3 11.84 -2.82 -10.49
C ARG A 3 11.10 -3.57 -9.38
N LEU A 4 11.72 -4.64 -8.89
CA LEU A 4 11.30 -5.38 -7.70
C LEU A 4 12.42 -5.23 -6.67
N ILE A 5 12.10 -4.65 -5.51
CA ILE A 5 13.08 -4.19 -4.54
C ILE A 5 12.68 -4.74 -3.16
N PRO A 6 13.44 -5.68 -2.59
CA PRO A 6 13.29 -6.02 -1.18
C PRO A 6 13.62 -4.80 -0.31
N MET A 7 12.71 -4.43 0.58
CA MET A 7 12.89 -3.30 1.50
C MET A 7 12.74 -3.79 2.94
N LYS A 8 13.39 -3.11 3.88
CA LYS A 8 13.30 -3.41 5.32
C LYS A 8 12.34 -2.46 6.01
N ILE A 9 11.47 -3.02 6.86
CA ILE A 9 10.68 -2.28 7.85
C ILE A 9 10.92 -2.98 9.19
N GLY A 10 11.76 -2.35 10.03
CA GLY A 10 12.33 -3.02 11.20
C GLY A 10 13.08 -4.30 10.79
N GLU A 11 12.79 -5.41 11.46
CA GLU A 11 13.39 -6.72 11.17
C GLU A 11 12.78 -7.41 9.93
N ARG A 12 11.61 -6.96 9.49
CA ARG A 12 10.82 -7.61 8.45
C ARG A 12 11.21 -7.12 7.06
N THR A 13 11.05 -7.99 6.08
CA THR A 13 11.25 -7.66 4.66
C THR A 13 9.90 -7.52 3.97
N VAL A 14 9.74 -6.45 3.20
CA VAL A 14 8.59 -6.21 2.30
C VAL A 14 9.08 -6.14 0.87
N LEU A 15 8.16 -6.32 -0.09
CA LEU A 15 8.48 -6.22 -1.51
C LEU A 15 7.95 -4.91 -2.09
N GLY A 16 8.85 -4.01 -2.47
CA GLY A 16 8.53 -2.83 -3.24
C GLY A 16 8.50 -3.13 -4.74
N VAL A 17 7.50 -2.62 -5.44
CA VAL A 17 7.37 -2.68 -6.90
C VAL A 17 7.23 -1.28 -7.45
N GLU A 18 8.07 -0.96 -8.43
CA GLU A 18 8.04 0.31 -9.15
C GLU A 18 7.91 0.03 -10.65
N VAL A 19 6.88 0.60 -11.27
CA VAL A 19 6.65 0.53 -12.72
C VAL A 19 6.65 1.93 -13.30
N LEU A 20 7.64 2.21 -14.14
CA LEU A 20 7.65 3.45 -14.92
C LEU A 20 6.68 3.33 -16.09
N LEU A 21 5.64 4.18 -16.07
CA LEU A 21 4.63 4.31 -17.11
C LEU A 21 4.78 5.67 -17.81
N PRO A 22 4.17 5.87 -18.99
CA PRO A 22 4.16 7.18 -19.63
C PRO A 22 3.57 8.24 -18.68
N LYS A 23 4.38 9.25 -18.34
CA LYS A 23 3.99 10.40 -17.50
C LYS A 23 3.66 10.07 -16.03
N THR A 24 3.89 8.85 -15.56
CA THR A 24 3.58 8.47 -14.17
C THR A 24 4.40 7.27 -13.70
N THR A 25 4.38 7.01 -12.39
CA THR A 25 5.02 5.85 -11.77
C THR A 25 3.99 5.10 -10.93
N LEU A 26 3.84 3.81 -11.19
CA LEU A 26 3.05 2.92 -10.33
C LEU A 26 3.96 2.40 -9.22
N LEU A 27 3.50 2.53 -7.97
CA LEU A 27 4.25 2.14 -6.78
C LEU A 27 3.37 1.27 -5.91
N SER A 28 3.86 0.11 -5.50
CA SER A 28 3.25 -0.70 -4.44
C SER A 28 4.31 -1.27 -3.51
N ILE A 29 3.92 -1.51 -2.26
CA ILE A 29 4.72 -2.22 -1.28
C ILE A 29 3.82 -3.28 -0.64
N SER A 30 4.24 -4.54 -0.71
CA SER A 30 3.43 -5.67 -0.25
C SER A 30 4.13 -6.51 0.82
N THR A 31 3.31 -7.06 1.68
CA THR A 31 3.60 -8.12 2.65
C THR A 31 3.00 -9.45 2.16
N ASP A 32 2.96 -10.46 3.03
CA ASP A 32 2.24 -11.71 2.79
C ASP A 32 0.71 -11.57 2.95
N LYS A 33 0.21 -10.61 3.73
CA LYS A 33 -1.25 -10.43 3.98
C LYS A 33 -1.88 -9.25 3.25
N GLY A 34 -1.13 -8.19 3.00
CA GLY A 34 -1.68 -6.95 2.45
C GLY A 34 -0.65 -6.08 1.74
N TYR A 35 -1.10 -4.94 1.23
CA TYR A 35 -0.23 -4.01 0.51
C TYR A 35 -0.67 -2.55 0.63
N ILE A 36 0.29 -1.65 0.45
CA ILE A 36 0.00 -0.24 0.21
C ILE A 36 0.40 0.14 -1.22
N MET A 37 -0.28 1.12 -1.79
CA MET A 37 -0.06 1.53 -3.17
C MET A 37 -0.27 3.05 -3.33
N CYS A 38 0.34 3.62 -4.37
CA CYS A 38 0.09 5.01 -4.74
C CYS A 38 -1.38 5.23 -5.18
N GLY A 39 -1.72 6.47 -5.52
CA GLY A 39 -3.09 6.91 -5.84
C GLY A 39 -3.78 6.21 -7.02
N ALA A 40 -3.12 5.28 -7.70
CA ALA A 40 -3.73 4.41 -8.70
C ALA A 40 -4.59 3.28 -8.08
N LEU A 41 -4.46 3.01 -6.78
CA LEU A 41 -5.31 2.05 -6.09
C LEU A 41 -6.74 2.57 -5.97
N ASP A 42 -7.71 1.75 -6.37
CA ASP A 42 -9.13 2.06 -6.20
C ASP A 42 -9.71 1.32 -4.99
N VAL A 43 -9.54 1.93 -3.81
CA VAL A 43 -10.05 1.39 -2.54
C VAL A 43 -11.58 1.28 -2.55
N GLY A 44 -12.28 2.20 -3.24
CA GLY A 44 -13.74 2.17 -3.36
C GLY A 44 -14.21 0.93 -4.11
N LEU A 45 -13.56 0.58 -5.21
CA LEU A 45 -13.82 -0.66 -5.95
C LEU A 45 -13.57 -1.88 -5.06
N LEU A 46 -12.45 -1.89 -4.31
CA LEU A 46 -12.12 -3.00 -3.39
C LEU A 46 -13.19 -3.20 -2.33
N ASN A 47 -13.67 -2.12 -1.71
CA ASN A 47 -14.67 -2.15 -0.64
C ASN A 47 -16.10 -2.42 -1.14
N THR A 48 -16.40 -2.22 -2.42
CA THR A 48 -17.76 -2.35 -2.94
C THR A 48 -17.91 -3.59 -3.81
N LYS A 49 -17.28 -3.60 -4.98
CA LYS A 49 -17.44 -4.66 -5.98
C LYS A 49 -16.63 -5.90 -5.67
N LEU A 50 -15.54 -5.77 -4.92
CA LEU A 50 -14.61 -6.86 -4.63
C LEU A 50 -14.49 -7.17 -3.14
N HIS A 51 -15.45 -6.73 -2.32
CA HIS A 51 -15.40 -6.84 -0.86
C HIS A 51 -15.25 -8.29 -0.37
N ASP A 52 -15.90 -9.24 -1.05
CA ASP A 52 -15.83 -10.68 -0.74
C ASP A 52 -14.40 -11.26 -0.77
N ARG A 53 -13.45 -10.56 -1.39
CA ARG A 53 -12.04 -10.99 -1.42
C ARG A 53 -11.28 -10.71 -0.14
N GLY A 54 -11.80 -9.87 0.75
CA GLY A 54 -11.16 -9.51 2.01
C GLY A 54 -9.77 -8.90 1.84
N ILE A 55 -9.58 -8.06 0.83
CA ILE A 55 -8.27 -7.48 0.50
C ILE A 55 -7.86 -6.47 1.57
N ILE A 56 -6.68 -6.67 2.16
CA ILE A 56 -6.07 -5.72 3.10
C ILE A 56 -5.20 -4.74 2.30
N ALA A 57 -5.69 -3.53 2.08
CA ALA A 57 -4.93 -2.52 1.34
C ALA A 57 -5.11 -1.08 1.82
N GLY A 58 -4.08 -0.27 1.56
CA GLY A 58 -4.07 1.18 1.81
C GLY A 58 -3.58 1.98 0.61
N ARG A 59 -4.13 3.17 0.41
CA ARG A 59 -3.78 4.09 -0.66
C ARG A 59 -3.12 5.34 -0.11
N ALA A 60 -1.99 5.75 -0.69
CA ALA A 60 -1.38 7.06 -0.45
C ALA A 60 -1.34 7.90 -1.73
N VAL A 61 -1.52 9.22 -1.59
CA VAL A 61 -1.51 10.17 -2.70
C VAL A 61 -0.30 11.11 -2.63
N GLY A 62 0.08 11.71 -3.77
CA GLY A 62 1.20 12.66 -3.83
C GLY A 62 2.60 12.03 -3.76
N VAL A 63 2.70 10.70 -3.77
CA VAL A 63 3.96 9.96 -3.69
C VAL A 63 4.52 9.62 -5.07
N ARG A 64 5.84 9.65 -5.20
CA ARG A 64 6.61 9.37 -6.43
C ARG A 64 7.73 8.35 -6.26
N THR A 65 8.05 7.95 -5.03
CA THR A 65 9.03 6.90 -4.73
C THR A 65 8.49 5.94 -3.68
N LEU A 66 9.10 4.76 -3.55
CA LEU A 66 8.74 3.77 -2.53
C LEU A 66 8.96 4.32 -1.11
N GLU A 67 10.02 5.09 -0.89
CA GLU A 67 10.30 5.73 0.40
C GLU A 67 9.22 6.75 0.76
N GLN A 68 8.73 7.53 -0.21
CA GLN A 68 7.60 8.43 0.00
C GLN A 68 6.32 7.65 0.32
N LEU A 69 6.10 6.49 -0.31
CA LEU A 69 4.95 5.63 -0.01
C LEU A 69 5.03 5.03 1.42
N LEU A 70 6.22 4.74 1.93
CA LEU A 70 6.41 4.30 3.31
C LEU A 70 6.12 5.39 4.35
N GLU A 71 6.44 6.64 4.04
CA GLU A 71 6.32 7.76 4.99
C GLU A 71 5.00 8.54 4.85
N ALA A 72 4.30 8.39 3.72
CA ALA A 72 3.04 9.10 3.49
C ALA A 72 1.90 8.56 4.37
N PRO A 73 0.98 9.43 4.81
CA PRO A 73 -0.27 9.01 5.42
C PRO A 73 -1.17 8.33 4.38
N LEU A 74 -1.84 7.25 4.80
CA LEU A 74 -2.86 6.60 3.98
C LEU A 74 -4.10 7.51 3.85
N GLU A 75 -4.45 7.87 2.63
CA GLU A 75 -5.62 8.68 2.29
C GLU A 75 -6.92 7.87 2.39
N SER A 76 -6.87 6.60 2.00
CA SER A 76 -8.00 5.66 2.13
C SER A 76 -7.53 4.23 2.35
N ILE A 77 -8.38 3.43 2.97
CA ILE A 77 -8.10 2.03 3.35
C ILE A 77 -9.29 1.12 3.08
N THR A 78 -9.01 -0.16 2.86
CA THR A 78 -10.05 -1.19 2.77
C THR A 78 -10.69 -1.48 4.12
N HIS A 79 -11.94 -1.97 4.14
CA HIS A 79 -12.62 -2.39 5.38
C HIS A 79 -11.85 -3.47 6.15
N GLU A 80 -11.22 -4.42 5.46
CA GLU A 80 -10.41 -5.45 6.09
C GLU A 80 -9.13 -4.89 6.73
N ALA A 81 -8.53 -3.85 6.15
CA ALA A 81 -7.42 -3.13 6.78
C ALA A 81 -7.88 -2.42 8.06
N GLU A 82 -9.07 -1.80 8.05
CA GLU A 82 -9.65 -1.15 9.24
C GLU A 82 -9.87 -2.16 10.37
N ARG A 83 -10.38 -3.36 10.07
CA ARG A 83 -10.55 -4.44 11.05
C ARG A 83 -9.23 -4.92 11.68
N LEU A 84 -8.11 -4.71 11.00
CA LEU A 84 -6.77 -5.02 11.47
C LEU A 84 -6.15 -3.90 12.33
N GLY A 85 -6.89 -2.81 12.53
CA GLY A 85 -6.45 -1.64 13.30
C GLY A 85 -5.71 -0.58 12.47
N ILE A 86 -5.67 -0.72 11.15
CA ILE A 86 -5.12 0.32 10.26
C ILE A 86 -6.15 1.45 10.16
N THR A 87 -5.70 2.70 10.19
CA THR A 87 -6.59 3.88 10.14
C THR A 87 -6.21 4.82 9.01
N VAL A 88 -7.18 5.59 8.51
CA VAL A 88 -6.91 6.72 7.61
C VAL A 88 -6.00 7.71 8.33
N GLY A 89 -4.97 8.19 7.63
CA GLY A 89 -3.91 9.04 8.19
C GLY A 89 -2.74 8.26 8.78
N MET A 90 -2.84 6.94 8.96
CA MET A 90 -1.72 6.11 9.42
C MET A 90 -0.57 6.14 8.42
N LYS A 91 0.67 6.22 8.92
CA LYS A 91 1.87 6.16 8.09
C LYS A 91 1.97 4.80 7.39
N GLY A 92 2.36 4.79 6.11
CA GLY A 92 2.43 3.56 5.30
C GLY A 92 3.26 2.43 5.91
N SER A 93 4.43 2.74 6.47
CA SER A 93 5.28 1.76 7.15
C SER A 93 4.66 1.18 8.42
N ASP A 94 3.90 1.98 9.17
CA ASP A 94 3.18 1.52 10.37
C ASP A 94 2.01 0.61 9.98
N ALA A 95 1.29 0.95 8.90
CA ALA A 95 0.23 0.10 8.35
C ALA A 95 0.77 -1.25 7.88
N LEU A 96 1.91 -1.27 7.16
CA LEU A 96 2.55 -2.51 6.72
C LEU A 96 2.97 -3.39 7.90
N ASN A 97 3.40 -2.82 9.03
CA ASN A 97 3.72 -3.59 10.24
C ASN A 97 2.54 -4.38 10.82
N LEU A 98 1.30 -3.95 10.53
CA LEU A 98 0.09 -4.67 10.90
C LEU A 98 -0.29 -5.78 9.90
N MET A 99 0.30 -5.80 8.70
CA MET A 99 -0.03 -6.74 7.62
C MET A 99 0.89 -7.98 7.58
N PHE A 100 1.34 -8.47 8.73
CA PHE A 100 2.13 -9.72 8.85
C PHE A 100 1.41 -10.75 9.72
#